data_AF-A0A553R0A7-F1
#
_entry.id   AF-A0A553R0A7-F1
#
_cell.length_a   1.000
_cell.length_b   1.000
_cell.length_c   1.000
_cell.angle_alpha   90.00
_cell.angle_beta   90.00
_cell.angle_gamma   90.00
#
_symmetry.space_group_name_H-M   'P 1'
#
loop_
_entity.id
_entity.type
_entity.pdbx_description
1 polymer ?
#
loop_
_entity_poly.entity_id
_entity_poly.type
_entity_poly.pdbx_seq_one_letter_code
_entity_poly.pdbx_strand_id
1 'polypeptide(L)'
;MTALLRQSVQHQLGMSVEKVKDIKEKLKESRRFWSSLPDRVCSEEGVGDPEEEHCWNSHTKGRYFPEVVRDGLTQQLNNPEVEVDIMRPDSFIRQQIMTLRVMSNKLRNAYNGKDVYFQDSSDEESGSGSGSGFTTEPPVIHTEPPIQEADKSDPQEPTDSVAGNTTSQRAQLLRALLLALAPSMITLLRWR
;
A
#
# COMPACT_ATOMS: atom_id res chain seq x y z
N MET A 1 -35.37 23.53 -34.03
CA MET A 1 -33.99 23.18 -33.63
C MET A 1 -33.82 23.13 -32.11
N THR A 2 -34.11 24.21 -31.38
CA THR A 2 -34.03 24.30 -29.90
C THR A 2 -34.73 23.18 -29.13
N ALA A 3 -35.95 22.77 -29.53
CA ALA A 3 -36.67 21.67 -28.87
C ALA A 3 -35.93 20.31 -28.96
N LEU A 4 -35.32 20.01 -30.12
CA LEU A 4 -34.55 18.77 -30.32
C LEU A 4 -33.23 18.79 -29.53
N LEU A 5 -32.57 19.94 -29.44
CA LEU A 5 -31.39 20.11 -28.58
C LEU A 5 -31.74 19.91 -27.10
N ARG A 6 -32.85 20.49 -26.63
CA ARG A 6 -33.35 20.25 -25.26
C ARG A 6 -33.65 18.76 -25.03
N GLN A 7 -34.34 18.09 -25.96
CA GLN A 7 -34.64 16.65 -25.88
C GLN A 7 -33.35 15.82 -25.78
N SER A 8 -32.34 16.13 -26.60
CA SER A 8 -31.04 15.45 -26.62
C SER A 8 -30.27 15.62 -25.31
N VAL A 9 -30.16 16.85 -24.80
CA VAL A 9 -29.50 17.14 -23.52
C VAL A 9 -30.23 16.48 -22.35
N GLN A 10 -31.56 16.51 -22.34
CA GLN A 10 -32.37 15.84 -21.31
C GLN A 10 -32.11 14.30 -21.32
N HIS A 11 -31.98 13.71 -22.50
CA HIS A 11 -31.68 12.29 -22.66
C HIS A 11 -30.26 11.95 -22.20
N GLN A 12 -29.25 12.75 -22.57
CA GLN A 12 -27.87 12.57 -22.11
C GLN A 12 -27.72 12.70 -20.59
N LEU A 13 -28.39 13.68 -19.99
CA LEU A 13 -28.44 13.84 -18.52
C LEU A 13 -29.10 12.64 -17.85
N GLY A 14 -30.24 12.16 -18.37
CA GLY A 14 -30.90 10.95 -17.88
C GLY A 14 -30.00 9.70 -17.92
N MET A 15 -29.32 9.47 -19.04
CA MET A 15 -28.35 8.37 -19.17
C MET A 15 -27.18 8.49 -18.20
N SER A 16 -26.68 9.71 -17.94
CA SER A 16 -25.61 9.94 -16.97
C SER A 16 -26.04 9.61 -15.53
N VAL A 17 -27.24 10.06 -15.14
CA VAL A 17 -27.80 9.81 -13.80
C VAL A 17 -28.03 8.31 -13.55
N GLU A 18 -28.56 7.56 -14.52
CA GLU A 18 -28.75 6.11 -14.37
C GLU A 18 -27.42 5.35 -14.28
N LYS A 19 -26.37 5.76 -15.00
CA LYS A 19 -25.02 5.18 -14.85
C LYS A 19 -24.44 5.43 -13.45
N VAL A 20 -24.57 6.63 -12.91
CA VAL A 20 -24.12 6.96 -11.54
C VAL A 20 -24.88 6.12 -10.50
N LYS A 21 -26.16 5.85 -10.73
CA LYS A 21 -27.00 5.00 -9.87
C LYS A 21 -26.58 3.52 -9.92
N ASP A 22 -26.36 2.96 -11.11
CA ASP A 22 -25.84 1.59 -11.29
C ASP A 22 -24.49 1.38 -10.58
N ILE A 23 -23.54 2.31 -10.80
CA ILE A 23 -22.23 2.30 -10.13
C ILE A 23 -22.41 2.37 -8.60
N LYS A 24 -23.32 3.21 -8.09
CA LYS A 24 -23.60 3.33 -6.66
C LYS A 24 -24.12 2.03 -6.05
N GLU A 25 -24.99 1.29 -6.72
CA GLU A 25 -25.50 0.01 -6.21
C GLU A 25 -24.40 -1.07 -6.21
N LYS A 26 -23.64 -1.21 -7.31
CA LYS A 26 -22.46 -2.11 -7.38
C LYS A 26 -21.40 -1.80 -6.33
N LEU A 27 -21.20 -0.53 -6.00
CA LEU A 27 -20.33 -0.08 -4.90
C LEU A 27 -20.90 -0.36 -3.49
N LYS A 28 -22.20 -0.65 -3.34
CA LYS A 28 -22.75 -1.17 -2.07
C LYS A 28 -22.51 -2.67 -1.95
N GLU A 29 -22.77 -3.41 -3.03
CA GLU A 29 -22.60 -4.88 -3.08
C GLU A 29 -21.14 -5.27 -2.80
N SER A 30 -20.18 -4.56 -3.40
CA SER A 30 -18.75 -4.83 -3.21
C SER A 30 -18.18 -4.47 -1.83
N ARG A 31 -18.93 -3.81 -0.92
CA ARG A 31 -18.43 -3.37 0.39
C ARG A 31 -17.86 -4.47 1.27
N ARG A 32 -18.43 -5.67 1.18
CA ARG A 32 -18.01 -6.85 1.98
C ARG A 32 -17.15 -7.83 1.19
N PHE A 33 -16.78 -7.51 -0.06
CA PHE A 33 -16.14 -8.45 -0.97
C PHE A 33 -14.92 -9.16 -0.36
N TRP A 34 -14.04 -8.43 0.32
CA TRP A 34 -12.82 -9.01 0.92
C TRP A 34 -13.09 -9.81 2.21
N SER A 35 -14.00 -9.34 3.07
CA SER A 35 -14.37 -10.04 4.32
C SER A 35 -15.19 -11.31 4.05
N SER A 36 -16.05 -11.30 3.02
CA SER A 36 -16.85 -12.47 2.64
C SER A 36 -16.17 -13.35 1.58
N LEU A 37 -14.86 -13.19 1.37
CA LEU A 37 -14.11 -14.06 0.46
C LEU A 37 -13.94 -15.48 1.03
N PRO A 38 -13.56 -15.69 2.31
CA PRO A 38 -13.44 -17.03 2.89
C PRO A 38 -14.79 -17.77 2.86
N ASP A 39 -15.86 -17.12 3.34
CA ASP A 39 -17.21 -17.69 3.38
C ASP A 39 -17.66 -18.23 2.01
N ARG A 40 -17.38 -17.48 0.93
CA ARG A 40 -17.76 -17.86 -0.43
C ARG A 40 -16.96 -19.06 -0.94
N VAL A 41 -15.64 -19.07 -0.72
CA VAL A 41 -14.79 -20.21 -1.11
C VAL A 41 -15.24 -21.49 -0.39
N CYS A 42 -15.46 -21.42 0.93
CA CYS A 42 -15.92 -22.57 1.71
C CYS A 42 -17.33 -23.03 1.30
N SER A 43 -18.24 -22.10 0.99
CA SER A 43 -19.59 -22.41 0.53
C SER A 43 -19.63 -23.05 -0.87
N GLU A 44 -18.76 -22.62 -1.79
CA GLU A 44 -18.68 -23.15 -3.16
C GLU A 44 -18.07 -24.55 -3.22
N GLU A 45 -17.10 -24.85 -2.33
CA GLU A 45 -16.46 -26.17 -2.25
C GLU A 45 -17.29 -27.21 -1.48
N GLY A 46 -18.44 -26.83 -0.91
CA GLY A 46 -19.29 -27.74 -0.14
C GLY A 46 -18.68 -28.17 1.20
N VAL A 47 -17.87 -27.29 1.81
CA VAL A 47 -17.35 -27.50 3.17
C VAL A 47 -18.53 -27.48 4.14
N GLY A 48 -18.71 -28.57 4.90
CA GLY A 48 -19.79 -28.68 5.89
C GLY A 48 -19.64 -27.71 7.06
N ASP A 49 -20.74 -27.50 7.80
CA ASP A 49 -20.77 -26.54 8.91
C ASP A 49 -19.81 -26.97 10.04
N PRO A 50 -19.00 -26.06 10.63
CA PRO A 50 -18.12 -26.40 11.75
C PRO A 50 -18.83 -27.02 12.97
N GLU A 51 -20.14 -26.83 13.12
CA GLU A 51 -20.95 -27.47 14.16
C GLU A 51 -21.33 -28.94 13.86
N GLU A 52 -21.18 -29.42 12.62
CA GLU A 52 -21.50 -30.80 12.25
C GLU A 52 -20.52 -31.83 12.83
N GLU A 53 -21.07 -32.84 13.52
CA GLU A 53 -20.30 -33.96 14.06
C GLU A 53 -19.61 -34.82 12.98
N HIS A 54 -19.96 -34.63 11.70
CA HIS A 54 -19.52 -35.46 10.58
C HIS A 54 -18.53 -34.77 9.63
N CYS A 55 -18.06 -33.58 9.96
CA CYS A 55 -16.99 -32.88 9.24
C CYS A 55 -15.58 -33.42 9.59
N TRP A 56 -14.57 -33.03 8.81
CA TRP A 56 -13.16 -33.37 9.04
C TRP A 56 -12.43 -32.18 9.64
N ASN A 57 -11.87 -32.32 10.84
CA ASN A 57 -11.26 -31.23 11.61
C ASN A 57 -9.71 -31.30 11.62
N SER A 58 -9.10 -31.70 10.50
CA SER A 58 -7.66 -31.98 10.33
C SER A 58 -7.13 -33.22 11.08
N HIS A 59 -7.68 -33.54 12.26
CA HIS A 59 -7.25 -34.69 13.07
C HIS A 59 -8.19 -35.90 12.97
N THR A 60 -9.50 -35.68 13.04
CA THR A 60 -10.52 -36.73 13.06
C THR A 60 -11.79 -36.30 12.33
N LYS A 61 -12.70 -37.25 12.15
CA LYS A 61 -14.10 -36.92 11.83
C LYS A 61 -14.79 -36.50 13.13
N GLY A 62 -15.29 -35.27 13.18
CA GLY A 62 -15.84 -34.65 14.38
C GLY A 62 -16.03 -33.15 14.23
N ARG A 63 -16.70 -32.56 15.21
CA ARG A 63 -16.95 -31.11 15.30
C ARG A 63 -15.63 -30.31 15.32
N TYR A 64 -15.65 -29.10 14.76
CA TYR A 64 -14.58 -28.12 14.92
C TYR A 64 -14.85 -27.25 16.16
N PHE A 65 -13.85 -27.12 17.04
CA PHE A 65 -13.96 -26.43 18.34
C PHE A 65 -13.39 -25.00 18.39
N PRO A 66 -12.30 -24.65 17.67
CA PRO A 66 -11.78 -23.28 17.68
C PRO A 66 -12.79 -22.25 17.14
N GLU A 67 -12.78 -21.05 17.68
CA GLU A 67 -13.57 -19.92 17.16
C GLU A 67 -12.99 -19.44 15.82
N VAL A 68 -13.85 -19.05 14.88
CA VAL A 68 -13.43 -18.46 13.60
C VAL A 68 -12.72 -17.14 13.85
N VAL A 69 -11.46 -17.05 13.43
CA VAL A 69 -10.62 -15.87 13.59
C VAL A 69 -11.18 -14.71 12.77
N ARG A 70 -11.24 -13.52 13.38
CA ARG A 70 -11.77 -12.30 12.73
C ARG A 70 -10.93 -11.82 11.54
N ASP A 71 -11.57 -11.00 10.70
CA ASP A 71 -10.98 -10.36 9.53
C ASP A 71 -9.70 -9.55 9.83
N GLY A 72 -8.77 -9.59 8.86
CA GLY A 72 -7.62 -8.70 8.79
C GLY A 72 -6.35 -9.23 9.46
N LEU A 73 -5.20 -8.84 8.89
CA LEU A 73 -3.89 -9.41 9.22
C LEU A 73 -3.56 -9.41 10.72
N THR A 74 -3.92 -8.37 11.46
CA THR A 74 -3.61 -8.26 12.90
C THR A 74 -4.42 -9.21 13.78
N GLN A 75 -5.57 -9.70 13.32
CA GLN A 75 -6.36 -10.71 14.06
C GLN A 75 -5.79 -12.12 13.87
N GLN A 76 -5.01 -12.35 12.81
CA GLN A 76 -4.44 -13.65 12.45
C GLN A 76 -3.23 -14.06 13.30
N LEU A 77 -2.74 -13.17 14.19
CA LEU A 77 -1.61 -13.47 15.10
C LEU A 77 -1.85 -14.71 15.98
N ASN A 78 -3.11 -14.96 16.35
CA ASN A 78 -3.52 -16.07 17.20
C ASN A 78 -4.31 -17.14 16.42
N ASN A 79 -4.14 -17.24 15.10
CA ASN A 79 -4.82 -18.26 14.31
C ASN A 79 -4.24 -19.66 14.63
N PRO A 80 -5.05 -20.63 15.09
CA PRO A 80 -4.57 -21.96 15.44
C PRO A 80 -4.13 -22.81 14.24
N GLU A 81 -4.65 -22.51 13.03
CA GLU A 81 -4.43 -23.32 11.83
C GLU A 81 -3.20 -22.86 11.01
N VAL A 82 -2.86 -21.57 11.06
CA VAL A 82 -1.79 -20.96 10.23
C VAL A 82 -1.04 -19.88 11.00
N GLU A 83 0.28 -20.05 11.14
CA GLU A 83 1.17 -19.00 11.65
C GLU A 83 1.39 -17.90 10.60
N VAL A 84 1.17 -16.63 10.97
CA VAL A 84 1.25 -15.47 10.06
C VAL A 84 2.16 -14.37 10.63
N ASP A 85 3.20 -13.99 9.89
CA ASP A 85 4.08 -12.86 10.23
C ASP A 85 3.35 -11.52 9.99
N ILE A 86 2.67 -11.02 11.03
CA ILE A 86 1.96 -9.73 10.98
C ILE A 86 2.89 -8.51 10.84
N MET A 87 4.20 -8.66 11.08
CA MET A 87 5.18 -7.56 11.02
C MET A 87 5.65 -7.28 9.59
N ARG A 88 5.38 -8.19 8.64
CA ARG A 88 5.74 -8.04 7.22
C ARG A 88 4.49 -8.07 6.32
N PRO A 89 3.60 -7.06 6.41
CA PRO A 89 2.46 -6.96 5.51
C PRO A 89 2.90 -6.79 4.06
N ASP A 90 2.15 -7.40 3.14
CA ASP A 90 2.40 -7.30 1.70
C ASP A 90 2.43 -5.84 1.21
N SER A 91 3.51 -5.49 0.51
CA SER A 91 3.78 -4.12 0.05
C SER A 91 2.86 -3.69 -1.10
N PHE A 92 2.47 -4.61 -1.98
CA PHE A 92 1.55 -4.35 -3.09
C PHE A 92 0.13 -4.11 -2.56
N ILE A 93 -0.38 -4.95 -1.66
CA ILE A 93 -1.67 -4.73 -0.99
C ILE A 93 -1.67 -3.39 -0.24
N ARG A 94 -0.56 -3.06 0.45
CA ARG A 94 -0.41 -1.75 1.12
C ARG A 94 -0.43 -0.58 0.13
N GLN A 95 0.19 -0.71 -1.04
CA GLN A 95 0.13 0.28 -2.11
C GLN A 95 -1.31 0.46 -2.62
N GLN A 96 -2.04 -0.63 -2.89
CA GLN A 96 -3.43 -0.56 -3.33
C GLN A 96 -4.34 0.09 -2.29
N ILE A 97 -4.15 -0.19 -1.00
CA ILE A 97 -4.87 0.50 0.10
C ILE A 97 -4.58 2.01 0.09
N MET A 98 -3.33 2.43 -0.13
CA MET A 98 -2.98 3.84 -0.20
C MET A 98 -3.57 4.54 -1.44
N THR A 99 -3.55 3.89 -2.60
CA THR A 99 -4.22 4.36 -3.82
C THR A 99 -5.72 4.58 -3.57
N LEU A 100 -6.40 3.59 -2.97
CA LEU A 100 -7.83 3.70 -2.61
C LEU A 100 -8.11 4.84 -1.62
N ARG A 101 -7.23 5.07 -0.64
CA ARG A 101 -7.34 6.20 0.31
C ARG A 101 -7.18 7.55 -0.39
N VAL A 102 -6.21 7.69 -1.30
CA VAL A 102 -6.00 8.92 -2.08
C VAL A 102 -7.24 9.22 -2.93
N MET A 103 -7.75 8.23 -3.67
CA MET A 103 -8.93 8.43 -4.52
C MET A 103 -10.20 8.69 -3.70
N SER A 104 -10.38 8.02 -2.55
CA SER A 104 -11.50 8.31 -1.63
C SER A 104 -11.45 9.75 -1.09
N ASN A 105 -10.25 10.27 -0.81
CA ASN A 105 -10.07 11.66 -0.41
C ASN A 105 -10.33 12.64 -1.57
N LYS A 106 -9.93 12.33 -2.81
CA LYS A 106 -10.31 13.13 -3.99
C LYS A 106 -11.83 13.18 -4.14
N LEU A 107 -12.53 12.04 -4.10
CA LEU A 107 -14.00 11.98 -4.18
C LEU A 107 -14.68 12.78 -3.06
N ARG A 108 -14.16 12.72 -1.83
CA ARG A 108 -14.67 13.52 -0.70
C ARG A 108 -14.43 15.03 -0.88
N ASN A 109 -13.30 15.43 -1.46
CA ASN A 109 -13.03 16.82 -1.80
C ASN A 109 -13.96 17.33 -2.91
N ALA A 110 -14.18 16.53 -3.96
CA ALA A 110 -15.12 16.82 -5.05
C ALA A 110 -16.54 17.04 -4.53
N TYR A 111 -17.01 16.16 -3.64
CA TYR A 111 -18.33 16.26 -3.00
C TYR A 111 -18.48 17.56 -2.18
N ASN A 112 -17.39 18.03 -1.56
CA ASN A 112 -17.34 19.27 -0.80
C ASN A 112 -17.11 20.53 -1.68
N GLY A 113 -17.18 20.41 -3.02
CA GLY A 113 -17.01 21.54 -3.94
C GLY A 113 -15.57 22.05 -4.07
N LYS A 114 -14.57 21.26 -3.68
CA LYS A 114 -13.15 21.60 -3.92
C LYS A 114 -12.71 21.10 -5.29
N ASP A 115 -11.86 21.87 -5.96
CA ASP A 115 -11.23 21.43 -7.20
C ASP A 115 -10.37 20.19 -6.99
N VAL A 116 -10.41 19.26 -7.95
CA VAL A 116 -9.77 17.96 -7.89
C VAL A 116 -9.37 17.48 -9.28
N TYR A 117 -8.06 17.48 -9.53
CA TYR A 117 -7.53 16.88 -10.74
C TYR A 117 -7.56 15.35 -10.67
N PHE A 118 -8.33 14.74 -11.56
CA PHE A 118 -8.22 13.32 -11.89
C PHE A 118 -7.26 13.19 -13.08
N GLN A 119 -6.27 12.31 -12.97
CA GLN A 119 -5.54 11.85 -14.16
C GLN A 119 -6.44 10.83 -14.85
N ASP A 120 -7.25 11.29 -15.79
CA ASP A 120 -7.92 10.37 -16.71
C ASP A 120 -6.86 9.72 -17.60
N SER A 121 -6.90 8.40 -17.71
CA SER A 121 -6.00 7.62 -18.55
C SER A 121 -6.43 7.63 -20.02
N SER A 122 -6.95 8.76 -20.51
CA SER A 122 -7.45 8.96 -21.86
C SER A 122 -6.42 9.55 -22.82
N ASP A 123 -5.36 10.14 -22.28
CA ASP A 123 -4.33 10.79 -23.07
C ASP A 123 -3.23 9.77 -23.42
N GLU A 124 -3.33 9.25 -24.64
CA GLU A 124 -2.38 8.36 -25.30
C GLU A 124 -1.01 9.06 -25.49
N GLU A 125 -0.24 9.19 -24.42
CA GLU A 125 1.18 9.56 -24.47
C GLU A 125 1.96 8.42 -25.13
N SER A 126 2.04 8.46 -26.46
CA SER A 126 2.83 7.55 -27.29
C SER A 126 4.33 7.84 -27.15
N GLY A 127 4.82 7.73 -25.91
CA GLY A 127 6.21 7.92 -25.52
C GLY A 127 6.97 6.59 -25.57
N SER A 128 7.86 6.42 -26.54
CA SER A 128 8.78 5.28 -26.58
C SER A 128 9.85 5.39 -25.49
N GLY A 129 9.46 5.02 -24.27
CA GLY A 129 10.30 5.00 -23.08
C GLY A 129 10.87 3.61 -22.80
N SER A 130 12.03 3.28 -23.39
CA SER A 130 12.83 2.12 -22.96
C SER A 130 13.41 2.37 -21.56
N GLY A 131 12.63 2.10 -20.52
CA GLY A 131 12.98 2.35 -19.12
C GLY A 131 12.83 1.11 -18.25
N SER A 132 13.91 0.34 -18.08
CA SER A 132 13.99 -0.68 -17.03
C SER A 132 14.04 0.00 -15.66
N GLY A 133 13.00 -0.19 -14.84
CA GLY A 133 12.96 0.35 -13.48
C GLY A 133 11.55 0.72 -13.01
N PHE A 134 10.73 -0.28 -12.68
CA PHE A 134 9.40 -0.07 -12.09
C PHE A 134 9.51 0.38 -10.63
N THR A 135 9.69 1.68 -10.43
CA THR A 135 9.51 2.38 -9.15
C THR A 135 8.79 3.70 -9.38
N THR A 136 7.52 3.66 -9.76
CA THR A 136 6.69 4.87 -9.84
C THR A 136 6.28 5.27 -8.42
N GLU A 137 7.14 6.03 -7.75
CA GLU A 137 6.74 6.81 -6.59
C GLU A 137 5.63 7.79 -6.99
N PRO A 138 4.56 7.96 -6.19
CA PRO A 138 3.57 8.99 -6.46
C PRO A 138 4.23 10.38 -6.34
N PRO A 139 3.95 11.33 -7.25
CA PRO A 139 4.54 12.65 -7.17
C PRO A 139 4.16 13.34 -5.86
N VAL A 140 5.18 13.65 -5.04
CA VAL A 140 5.02 14.42 -3.81
C VAL A 140 4.66 15.86 -4.18
N ILE A 141 3.36 16.14 -4.20
CA ILE A 141 2.87 17.52 -4.24
C ILE A 141 3.24 18.15 -2.89
N HIS A 142 4.30 18.96 -2.90
CA HIS A 142 4.65 19.82 -1.79
C HIS A 142 3.54 20.86 -1.58
N THR A 143 2.62 20.56 -0.65
CA THR A 143 1.73 21.57 -0.09
C THR A 143 2.35 22.06 1.22
N GLU A 144 2.85 23.29 1.20
CA GLU A 144 3.48 23.95 2.34
C GLU A 144 2.50 24.07 3.54
N PRO A 145 2.86 23.63 4.75
CA PRO A 145 2.07 23.88 5.95
C PRO A 145 2.24 25.34 6.40
N PRO A 146 1.18 25.99 6.90
CA PRO A 146 1.25 27.40 7.28
C PRO A 146 2.22 27.63 8.45
N ILE A 147 3.08 28.63 8.26
CA ILE A 147 4.10 29.06 9.22
C ILE A 147 3.41 29.52 10.51
N GLN A 148 3.72 28.89 11.65
CA GLN A 148 3.42 29.44 12.97
C GLN A 148 4.66 30.16 13.48
N GLU A 149 4.52 31.45 13.77
CA GLU A 149 5.59 32.29 14.32
C GLU A 149 6.00 31.79 15.70
N ALA A 150 7.29 31.48 15.86
CA ALA A 150 7.88 31.16 17.15
C ALA A 150 8.23 32.47 17.89
N ASP A 151 7.58 32.70 19.04
CA ASP A 151 7.95 33.81 19.92
C ASP A 151 9.32 33.59 20.57
N LYS A 152 10.00 34.69 20.87
CA LYS A 152 11.44 34.78 21.14
C LYS A 152 11.70 35.09 22.61
N SER A 153 12.47 34.24 23.28
CA SER A 153 13.18 34.60 24.53
C SER A 153 14.45 33.76 24.69
N ASP A 154 15.47 34.39 25.29
CA ASP A 154 16.90 34.04 25.20
C ASP A 154 17.44 33.58 26.58
N PRO A 155 18.76 33.36 26.84
CA PRO A 155 19.25 32.01 27.09
C PRO A 155 19.86 31.77 28.49
N GLN A 156 20.13 30.51 28.85
CA GLN A 156 21.08 30.17 29.91
C GLN A 156 21.82 28.83 29.67
N GLU A 157 23.15 28.93 29.52
CA GLU A 157 24.16 27.87 29.69
C GLU A 157 24.59 27.78 31.18
N PRO A 158 25.44 26.83 31.64
CA PRO A 158 26.16 25.76 30.91
C PRO A 158 25.75 24.33 31.43
N THR A 159 26.44 23.19 31.25
CA THR A 159 27.82 22.87 30.82
C THR A 159 27.97 21.48 30.18
N ASP A 160 29.18 21.27 29.65
CA ASP A 160 29.98 20.03 29.55
C ASP A 160 29.93 19.16 28.28
N SER A 161 31.14 18.87 27.81
CA SER A 161 31.45 18.43 26.44
C SER A 161 32.21 17.10 26.43
N VAL A 162 31.76 16.14 25.62
CA VAL A 162 32.66 15.13 25.02
C VAL A 162 32.21 14.84 23.59
N ALA A 163 33.01 15.27 22.61
CA ALA A 163 32.92 14.82 21.23
C ALA A 163 34.27 14.23 20.81
N GLY A 164 34.28 13.03 20.21
CA GLY A 164 35.53 12.42 19.76
C GLY A 164 35.45 11.04 19.09
N ASN A 165 35.89 10.97 17.84
CA ASN A 165 36.69 9.89 17.26
C ASN A 165 36.02 8.56 16.84
N THR A 166 35.16 8.59 15.81
CA THR A 166 34.78 7.37 15.03
C THR A 166 35.40 7.31 13.62
N THR A 167 35.92 8.41 13.09
CA THR A 167 36.50 8.50 11.72
C THR A 167 37.87 7.84 11.56
N SER A 168 38.63 7.62 12.64
CA SER A 168 39.98 7.07 12.58
C SER A 168 40.03 5.56 12.24
N GLN A 169 39.08 4.78 12.77
CA GLN A 169 39.07 3.31 12.63
C GLN A 169 38.84 2.85 11.18
N ARG A 170 37.94 3.51 10.44
CA ARG A 170 37.68 3.18 9.02
C ARG A 170 38.91 3.42 8.13
N ALA A 171 39.68 4.48 8.39
CA ALA A 171 40.90 4.77 7.64
C ALA A 171 42.03 3.74 7.91
N GLN A 172 42.10 3.20 9.13
CA GLN A 172 43.07 2.15 9.48
C GLN A 172 42.72 0.80 8.83
N LEU A 173 41.44 0.40 8.82
CA LEU A 173 41.00 -0.86 8.19
C LEU A 173 41.24 -0.86 6.67
N LEU A 174 40.97 0.25 5.97
CA LEU A 174 41.21 0.36 4.53
C LEU A 174 42.71 0.25 4.18
N ARG A 175 43.60 0.82 5.02
CA ARG A 175 45.06 0.67 4.86
C ARG A 175 45.53 -0.78 5.04
N ALA A 176 44.99 -1.50 6.02
CA ALA A 176 45.31 -2.91 6.24
C ALA A 176 44.87 -3.79 5.06
N LEU A 177 43.67 -3.55 4.51
CA LEU A 177 43.13 -4.32 3.38
C LEU A 177 43.94 -4.11 2.09
N LEU A 178 44.39 -2.88 1.82
CA LEU A 178 45.23 -2.56 0.65
C LEU A 178 46.61 -3.23 0.70
N LEU A 179 47.22 -3.35 1.88
CA LEU A 179 48.51 -4.03 2.04
C LEU A 179 48.40 -5.56 1.88
N ALA A 180 47.27 -6.15 2.29
CA ALA A 180 47.05 -7.60 2.18
C ALA A 180 46.89 -8.09 0.73
N LEU A 181 46.35 -7.26 -0.17
CA LEU A 181 46.10 -7.62 -1.58
C LEU A 181 47.31 -7.36 -2.52
N ALA A 182 48.26 -6.52 -2.10
CA ALA A 182 49.47 -6.20 -2.86
C ALA A 182 50.32 -7.43 -3.27
N PRO A 183 50.66 -8.39 -2.39
CA PRO A 183 51.47 -9.55 -2.80
C PRO A 183 50.77 -10.46 -3.81
N SER A 184 49.44 -10.64 -3.70
CA SER A 184 48.66 -11.46 -4.62
C SER A 184 48.60 -10.88 -6.04
N MET A 185 48.53 -9.55 -6.17
CA MET A 185 48.59 -8.89 -7.48
C MET A 185 49.97 -9.02 -8.13
N ILE A 186 51.06 -8.96 -7.35
CA ILE A 186 52.44 -9.15 -7.86
C ILE A 186 52.63 -10.57 -8.40
N THR A 187 52.03 -11.59 -7.77
CA THR A 187 52.08 -12.97 -8.29
C THR A 187 51.30 -13.18 -9.59
N LEU A 188 50.20 -12.46 -9.79
CA LEU A 188 49.38 -12.55 -11.01
C LEU A 188 49.97 -11.79 -12.20
N LEU A 189 50.68 -10.67 -11.94
CA LEU A 189 51.42 -9.90 -12.95
C LEU A 189 52.72 -10.56 -13.44
N ARG A 190 53.11 -11.70 -12.85
CA ARG A 190 54.29 -12.49 -13.25
C ARG A 190 53.95 -13.75 -14.05
N TRP A 191 52.67 -14.02 -14.29
CA TRP A 191 52.15 -15.18 -15.02
C TRP A 191 51.25 -14.78 -16.19
N ARG A 192 51.56 -13.64 -16.83
CA ARG A 192 50.94 -13.17 -18.08
C ARG A 192 51.98 -12.50 -18.97
#